data_AF-A0A401S872-F1
#
_entry.id   AF-A0A401S872-F1
#
_cell.length_a   1.000
_cell.length_b   1.000
_cell.length_c   1.000
_cell.angle_alpha   90.00
_cell.angle_beta   90.00
_cell.angle_gamma   90.00
#
_symmetry.space_group_name_H-M   'P 1'
#
loop_
_entity.id
_entity.type
_entity.pdbx_description
1 polymer ?
#
loop_
_entity_poly.entity_id
_entity_poly.type
_entity_poly.pdbx_seq_one_letter_code
_entity_poly.pdbx_strand_id
1 'polypeptide(L)'
;MLSMRKEIKSNIENLEAKQFTKRCVAKLPDLHIDIHNFCVISKLRAYLQAVEKVTDRRCQNVLQPTVQLIRRLYLIMVVPCKAELVFLTDNCSALQRKASTTT
;
A
#
# COMPACT_ATOMS: atom_id res chain seq x y z
N MET A 1 -3.77 -12.53 -5.42
CA MET A 1 -3.01 -11.26 -5.32
C MET A 1 -3.64 -10.12 -6.15
N LEU A 2 -3.95 -10.34 -7.44
CA LEU A 2 -4.52 -9.29 -8.31
C LEU A 2 -5.85 -8.68 -7.79
N SER A 3 -6.75 -9.52 -7.28
CA SER A 3 -8.02 -9.08 -6.68
C SER A 3 -7.79 -8.15 -5.48
N MET A 4 -6.99 -8.60 -4.50
CA MET A 4 -6.60 -7.79 -3.34
C MET A 4 -5.95 -6.46 -3.71
N ARG A 5 -5.10 -6.41 -4.75
CA ARG A 5 -4.53 -5.14 -5.23
C ARG A 5 -5.62 -4.16 -5.66
N LYS A 6 -6.60 -4.63 -6.45
CA LYS A 6 -7.72 -3.80 -6.93
C LYS A 6 -8.58 -3.33 -5.75
N GLU A 7 -8.83 -4.21 -4.79
CA GLU A 7 -9.59 -3.90 -3.59
C GLU A 7 -8.90 -2.84 -2.71
N ILE A 8 -7.59 -2.97 -2.47
CA ILE A 8 -6.82 -1.96 -1.72
C ILE A 8 -6.88 -0.61 -2.44
N LYS A 9 -6.67 -0.59 -3.76
CA LYS A 9 -6.75 0.64 -4.56
C LYS A 9 -8.12 1.30 -4.42
N SER A 10 -9.20 0.54 -4.61
CA SER A 10 -10.57 1.06 -4.47
C SER A 10 -10.86 1.58 -3.06
N ASN A 11 -10.37 0.90 -2.02
CA ASN A 11 -10.56 1.35 -0.65
C ASN A 11 -9.84 2.68 -0.38
N ILE A 12 -8.62 2.86 -0.88
CA ILE A 12 -7.89 4.12 -0.75
C ILE A 12 -8.61 5.24 -1.50
N GLU A 13 -9.05 5.02 -2.74
CA GLU A 13 -9.83 6.00 -3.51
C GLU A 13 -11.12 6.41 -2.77
N ASN A 14 -11.83 5.43 -2.18
CA ASN A 14 -13.02 5.68 -1.38
C ASN A 14 -12.72 6.50 -0.10
N LEU A 15 -11.55 6.28 0.53
CA LEU A 15 -11.10 7.07 1.68
C LEU A 15 -10.74 8.50 1.28
N GLU A 16 -10.20 8.71 0.09
CA GLU A 16 -9.85 10.03 -0.44
C GLU A 16 -11.08 10.84 -0.89
N ALA A 17 -12.15 10.15 -1.31
CA ALA A 17 -13.38 10.77 -1.81
C ALA A 17 -14.20 11.50 -0.72
N LYS A 18 -14.18 11.03 0.53
CA LYS A 18 -14.98 11.63 1.62
C LYS A 18 -14.14 12.58 2.47
N GLN A 19 -14.67 13.77 2.75
CA GLN A 19 -13.91 14.85 3.41
C GLN A 19 -13.33 14.48 4.79
N PHE A 20 -14.04 13.67 5.57
CA PHE A 20 -13.55 13.18 6.86
C PHE A 20 -12.37 12.21 6.68
N THR A 21 -12.55 11.18 5.88
CA THR A 21 -11.56 10.12 5.68
C THR A 21 -10.35 10.60 4.88
N LYS A 22 -10.53 11.60 4.02
CA LYS A 22 -9.45 12.27 3.29
C LYS A 22 -8.40 12.83 4.25
N ARG A 23 -8.82 13.37 5.41
CA ARG A 23 -7.87 13.87 6.43
C ARG A 23 -7.09 12.73 7.09
N CYS A 24 -7.68 11.55 7.21
CA CYS A 24 -7.03 10.37 7.78
C CYS A 24 -5.95 9.79 6.86
N VAL A 25 -6.12 9.90 5.54
CA VAL A 25 -5.14 9.42 4.55
C VAL A 25 -4.15 10.49 4.09
N ALA A 26 -4.42 11.78 4.29
CA ALA A 26 -3.58 12.88 3.81
C ALA A 26 -2.13 12.87 4.30
N LYS A 27 -1.85 12.22 5.44
CA LYS A 27 -0.50 12.09 6.02
C LYS A 27 0.13 10.72 5.74
N LEU A 28 -0.59 9.81 5.10
CA LEU A 28 -0.08 8.51 4.73
C LEU A 28 0.69 8.63 3.41
N PRO A 29 1.75 7.83 3.21
CA PRO A 29 2.46 7.81 1.94
C PRO A 29 1.53 7.30 0.84
N ASP A 30 1.71 7.81 -0.37
CA ASP A 30 1.08 7.23 -1.56
C ASP A 30 1.44 5.74 -1.70
N LEU A 31 0.46 4.93 -2.06
CA LEU A 31 0.58 3.48 -2.13
C LEU A 31 0.28 2.96 -3.54
N HIS A 32 1.26 3.09 -4.42
CA HIS A 32 1.26 2.38 -5.69
C HIS A 32 1.67 0.91 -5.49
N ILE A 33 0.77 -0.02 -5.84
CA ILE A 33 1.00 -1.46 -5.70
C ILE A 33 1.27 -2.09 -7.07
N ASP A 34 2.52 -2.47 -7.31
CA ASP A 34 2.90 -3.34 -8.43
C ASP A 34 3.36 -4.70 -7.87
N ILE A 35 2.46 -5.69 -7.91
CA ILE A 35 2.75 -7.04 -7.40
C ILE A 35 3.84 -7.78 -8.20
N HIS A 36 4.21 -7.26 -9.37
CA HIS A 36 5.30 -7.82 -10.19
C HIS A 36 6.64 -7.16 -9.89
N ASN A 37 6.69 -6.19 -8.97
CA ASN A 37 7.92 -5.49 -8.58
C ASN A 37 8.22 -5.73 -7.10
N PHE A 38 9.37 -6.33 -6.80
CA PHE A 38 9.78 -6.68 -5.43
C PHE A 38 9.78 -5.48 -4.48
N CYS A 39 10.08 -4.28 -4.98
CA CYS A 39 10.12 -3.03 -4.20
C CYS A 39 8.76 -2.64 -3.60
N VAL A 40 7.66 -3.27 -4.04
CA VAL A 40 6.34 -3.10 -3.44
C VAL A 40 6.33 -3.49 -1.96
N ILE A 41 7.18 -4.43 -1.54
CA ILE A 41 7.29 -4.85 -0.13
C ILE A 41 7.70 -3.67 0.76
N SER A 42 8.67 -2.88 0.31
CA SER A 42 9.13 -1.67 1.01
C SER A 42 8.04 -0.61 1.08
N LYS A 43 7.23 -0.45 0.02
CA LYS A 43 6.09 0.47 -0.01
C LYS A 43 4.98 0.04 0.96
N LEU A 44 4.62 -1.25 0.96
CA LEU A 44 3.64 -1.81 1.88
C LEU A 44 4.09 -1.64 3.34
N ARG A 45 5.37 -1.92 3.64
CA ARG A 45 5.95 -1.72 4.98
C ARG A 45 5.89 -0.25 5.42
N ALA A 46 6.32 0.67 4.56
CA ALA A 46 6.31 2.10 4.86
C ALA A 46 4.89 2.62 5.14
N TYR A 47 3.90 2.15 4.38
CA TYR A 47 2.50 2.49 4.61
C TYR A 47 2.00 1.99 5.98
N LEU A 48 2.28 0.72 6.31
CA LEU A 48 1.91 0.14 7.61
C LEU A 48 2.54 0.90 8.79
N GLN A 49 3.82 1.25 8.68
CA GLN A 49 4.53 2.05 9.69
C GLN A 49 3.96 3.48 9.82
N ALA A 50 3.51 4.08 8.73
CA ALA A 50 2.86 5.39 8.77
C ALA A 50 1.50 5.33 9.48
N VAL A 51 0.73 4.27 9.22
CA VAL A 51 -0.55 4.02 9.90
C VAL A 51 -0.37 3.80 11.40
N GLU A 52 0.68 3.10 11.84
CA GLU A 52 0.98 2.89 13.26
C GLU A 52 1.21 4.19 14.04
N LYS A 53 1.62 5.26 13.35
CA LYS A 53 1.81 6.59 13.93
C LYS A 53 0.52 7.41 14.02
N VAL A 54 -0.59 6.93 13.46
CA VAL A 54 -1.89 7.62 13.53
C VAL A 54 -2.46 7.46 14.95
N THR A 55 -2.64 8.57 15.65
CA THR A 55 -3.18 8.59 17.02
C THR A 55 -4.67 8.88 17.11
N ASP A 56 -5.28 9.45 16.06
CA ASP A 56 -6.74 9.67 16.02
C ASP A 56 -7.46 8.32 15.87
N ARG A 57 -8.20 7.94 16.93
CA ARG A 57 -8.93 6.67 17.00
C ARG A 57 -9.99 6.52 15.91
N ARG A 58 -10.63 7.62 15.48
CA ARG A 58 -11.60 7.57 14.38
C ARG A 58 -10.90 7.26 13.06
N CYS A 59 -9.72 7.84 12.83
CA CYS A 59 -8.90 7.49 11.67
C CYS A 59 -8.42 6.04 11.72
N GLN A 60 -7.96 5.56 12.88
CA GLN A 60 -7.59 4.14 13.03
C GLN A 60 -8.74 3.20 12.67
N ASN A 61 -9.97 3.48 13.14
CA ASN A 61 -11.15 2.66 12.87
C ASN A 61 -11.49 2.61 11.37
N VAL A 62 -11.42 3.75 10.69
CA VAL A 62 -11.79 3.83 9.27
C VAL A 62 -10.68 3.26 8.38
N LEU A 63 -9.41 3.36 8.77
CA LEU A 63 -8.28 2.79 8.03
C LEU A 63 -8.16 1.28 8.23
N GLN A 64 -8.65 0.72 9.35
CA GLN A 64 -8.45 -0.67 9.74
C GLN A 64 -8.75 -1.70 8.64
N PRO A 65 -9.91 -1.66 7.96
CA PRO A 65 -10.23 -2.63 6.90
C PRO A 65 -9.18 -2.64 5.79
N THR A 66 -8.76 -1.47 5.32
CA THR A 66 -7.72 -1.31 4.29
C THR A 66 -6.36 -1.80 4.80
N VAL A 67 -6.03 -1.50 6.05
CA VAL A 67 -4.76 -1.90 6.70
C VAL A 67 -4.65 -3.42 6.81
N GLN A 68 -5.74 -4.12 7.12
CA GLN A 68 -5.73 -5.59 7.17
C GLN A 68 -5.47 -6.21 5.80
N LEU A 69 -6.06 -5.65 4.73
CA LEU A 69 -5.78 -6.09 3.36
C LEU A 69 -4.32 -5.84 2.97
N ILE A 70 -3.76 -4.67 3.32
CA ILE A 70 -2.35 -4.32 3.08
C ILE A 70 -1.43 -5.27 3.85
N ARG A 71 -1.71 -5.57 5.13
CA ARG A 71 -0.95 -6.55 5.93
C ARG A 71 -0.97 -7.93 5.29
N ARG A 72 -2.15 -8.39 4.86
CA ARG A 72 -2.30 -9.68 4.17
C ARG A 72 -1.48 -9.71 2.88
N LEU A 73 -1.51 -8.63 2.09
CA LEU A 73 -0.70 -8.53 0.87
C LEU A 73 0.79 -8.53 1.19
N TYR A 74 1.23 -7.76 2.18
CA TYR A 74 2.63 -7.74 2.62
C TYR A 74 3.13 -9.14 2.98
N LEU A 75 2.37 -9.89 3.78
CA LEU A 75 2.73 -11.26 4.14
C LEU A 75 2.79 -12.18 2.92
N ILE A 76 1.80 -12.10 2.02
CA ILE A 76 1.79 -12.90 0.78
C ILE A 76 2.95 -12.51 -0.15
N MET A 77 3.40 -11.25 -0.17
CA MET A 77 4.53 -10.83 -0.99
C MET A 77 5.87 -11.25 -0.37
N VAL A 78 5.99 -11.27 0.95
CA VAL A 78 7.24 -11.61 1.66
C VAL A 78 7.51 -13.12 1.69
N VAL A 79 6.47 -13.96 1.81
CA VAL A 79 6.62 -15.41 1.99
C VAL A 79 7.15 -16.18 0.75
N PRO A 80 6.66 -15.97 -0.47
CA PRO A 80 7.15 -16.66 -1.67
C PRO A 80 8.44 -16.04 -2.26
N CYS A 81 8.82 -14.81 -1.88
CA CYS A 81 10.01 -14.13 -2.40
C CYS A 81 11.36 -14.74 -1.97
N LYS A 82 11.39 -15.80 -1.16
CA LYS A 82 12.63 -16.53 -0.84
C LYS A 82 12.97 -17.64 -1.84
N ALA A 83 12.12 -17.94 -2.83
CA ALA A 83 12.25 -19.16 -3.64
C ALA A 83 12.46 -18.96 -5.16
N GLU A 84 12.30 -17.76 -5.74
CA GLU A 84 12.42 -17.55 -7.20
C GLU A 84 13.37 -16.41 -7.61
N LEU A 85 14.27 -16.69 -8.59
CA LEU A 85 15.31 -15.79 -9.10
C LEU A 85 14.78 -14.50 -9.78
N VAL A 86 13.54 -14.50 -10.30
CA VAL A 86 12.96 -13.34 -11.00
C VAL A 86 12.75 -12.13 -10.07
N PHE A 87 12.66 -12.36 -8.75
CA PHE A 87 12.53 -11.30 -7.74
C PHE A 87 13.87 -10.69 -7.28
N LEU A 88 15.01 -11.06 -7.90
CA LEU A 88 16.34 -10.49 -7.58
C LEU A 88 16.71 -9.26 -8.43
N THR A 89 15.88 -8.89 -9.41
CA THR A 89 16.11 -7.70 -10.26
C THR A 89 15.16 -6.56 -9.86
N ASP A 90 15.64 -5.71 -8.96
CA ASP A 90 14.86 -4.64 -8.32
C ASP A 90 14.93 -3.33 -9.14
N ASN A 91 14.12 -3.18 -10.18
CA ASN A 91 13.95 -1.85 -10.81
C ASN A 91 12.95 -1.00 -10.02
N CYS A 92 13.32 -0.60 -8.80
CA CYS A 92 12.48 0.22 -7.92
C CYS A 92 12.13 1.58 -8.53
N SER A 93 12.95 2.09 -9.46
CA SER A 93 12.75 3.35 -10.17
C SER A 93 11.49 3.34 -11.05
N ALA A 94 11.00 2.17 -11.48
CA ALA A 94 9.75 2.05 -12.23
C ALA A 94 8.51 2.41 -11.39
N LEU A 95 8.53 2.11 -10.07
CA LEU A 95 7.44 2.49 -9.15
C LEU A 95 7.40 4.00 -8.90
N GLN A 96 8.57 4.63 -8.72
CA GLN A 96 8.67 6.07 -8.52
C GLN A 96 8.15 6.85 -9.73
N ARG A 97 8.51 6.44 -10.96
CA ARG A 97 8.07 7.12 -12.18
C ARG A 97 6.56 7.10 -12.37
N LYS A 98 5.90 5.95 -12.16
CA LYS A 98 4.44 5.84 -12.27
C LYS A 98 3.70 6.74 -11.27
N ALA A 99 4.19 6.87 -10.04
CA ALA A 99 3.62 7.79 -9.06
C ALA A 99 3.70 9.26 -9.53
N SER A 100 4.81 9.63 -10.19
CA SER A 100 5.00 10.99 -10.74
C SER A 100 4.22 11.29 -12.01
N THR A 101 3.75 10.28 -12.77
CA THR A 101 3.06 10.51 -14.06
C THR A 101 1.55 10.78 -13.91
N THR A 102 1.01 10.78 -12.69
CA THR A 102 -0.40 11.07 -12.41
C THR A 102 -0.58 12.53 -11.97
N THR A 103 -0.14 13.48 -12.81
CA THR A 103 -0.44 14.92 -12.72
C THR A 103 -1.11 15.34 -14.00
#